data_AF-A0A9Q5G359-F1
#
_entry.id   AF-A0A9Q5G359-F1
#
_cell.length_a   1.000
_cell.length_b   1.000
_cell.length_c   1.000
_cell.angle_alpha   90.00
_cell.angle_beta   90.00
_cell.angle_gamma   90.00
#
_symmetry.space_group_name_H-M   'P 1'
#
loop_
_entity.id
_entity.type
_entity.pdbx_description
1 polymer ?
#
loop_
_entity_poly.entity_id
_entity_poly.type
_entity_poly.pdbx_seq_one_letter_code
_entity_poly.pdbx_strand_id
1 'polypeptide(L)'
;MTNLFEIEGNWFEGVCSNHPAEHSVHYLASKLHEIYEKDQAGTLTEADIPKCDECGAPLALNMAGEDFQINQKQVQAFQDFIQKYEDKKLVVLELGIGPRNQMIKAPSM
;
A
#
# COMPACT_ATOMS: atom_id res chain seq x y z
N MET A 1 -7.74 -15.06 -5.38
CA MET A 1 -6.47 -14.31 -5.43
C MET A 1 -6.68 -13.14 -6.38
N THR A 2 -6.35 -11.94 -5.94
CA THR A 2 -6.47 -10.73 -6.76
C THR A 2 -5.18 -10.58 -7.56
N ASN A 3 -5.27 -10.44 -8.89
CA ASN A 3 -4.10 -10.23 -9.76
C ASN A 3 -3.74 -8.73 -9.75
N LEU A 4 -3.32 -8.25 -8.59
CA LEU A 4 -3.03 -6.83 -8.33
C LEU A 4 -1.71 -6.72 -7.59
N PHE A 5 -0.88 -5.78 -8.05
CA PHE A 5 0.32 -5.38 -7.36
C PHE A 5 0.30 -3.86 -7.15
N GLU A 6 0.13 -3.45 -5.89
CA GLU A 6 0.10 -2.05 -5.48
C GLU A 6 1.52 -1.56 -5.17
N ILE A 7 2.27 -1.24 -6.23
CA ILE A 7 3.69 -0.88 -6.15
C ILE A 7 3.97 0.39 -5.33
N GLU A 8 3.00 1.30 -5.23
CA GLU A 8 3.10 2.56 -4.46
C GLU A 8 2.30 2.50 -3.13
N GLY A 9 1.79 1.33 -2.77
CA GLY A 9 0.93 1.15 -1.60
C GLY A 9 -0.52 1.56 -1.84
N ASN A 10 -1.28 1.68 -0.75
CA ASN A 10 -2.68 2.07 -0.78
C ASN A 10 -3.10 2.83 0.49
N TRP A 11 -4.27 3.47 0.43
CA TRP A 11 -4.80 4.29 1.53
C TRP A 11 -5.48 3.48 2.63
N PHE A 12 -5.60 2.16 2.48
CA PHE A 12 -6.28 1.27 3.43
C PHE A 12 -5.32 0.48 4.29
N GLU A 13 -4.02 0.57 4.07
CA GLU A 13 -3.01 -0.11 4.86
C GLU A 13 -2.20 0.89 5.69
N GLY A 14 -1.84 0.48 6.90
CA GLY A 14 -0.96 1.24 7.77
C GLY A 14 0.16 0.40 8.37
N VAL A 15 1.27 1.06 8.68
CA VAL A 15 2.49 0.48 9.27
C VAL A 15 2.84 1.21 10.55
N CYS A 16 3.51 0.51 11.47
CA CYS A 16 3.96 1.09 12.73
C CYS A 16 4.96 2.23 12.47
N SER A 17 4.74 3.41 13.08
CA SER A 17 5.65 4.55 12.91
C SER A 17 7.05 4.33 13.51
N ASN A 18 7.18 3.43 14.50
CA ASN A 18 8.45 3.17 15.19
C ASN A 18 9.18 1.95 14.63
N HIS A 19 8.42 0.96 14.15
CA HIS A 19 8.93 -0.36 13.72
C HIS A 19 8.25 -0.81 12.42
N PRO A 20 8.30 -0.02 11.34
CA PRO A 20 7.50 -0.27 10.15
C PRO A 20 7.83 -1.60 9.47
N ALA A 21 9.09 -2.03 9.48
CA ALA A 21 9.53 -3.27 8.84
C ALA A 21 9.44 -4.52 9.74
N GLU A 22 9.24 -4.35 11.05
CA GLU A 22 9.24 -5.44 12.02
C GLU A 22 7.81 -5.83 12.43
N HIS A 23 6.91 -4.84 12.54
CA HIS A 23 5.53 -5.07 12.92
C HIS A 23 4.64 -5.34 11.71
N SER A 24 3.48 -5.93 11.98
CA SER A 24 2.50 -6.28 10.95
C SER A 24 1.87 -5.06 10.28
N VAL A 25 1.50 -5.21 9.00
CA VAL A 25 0.67 -4.23 8.28
C VAL A 25 -0.77 -4.34 8.76
N HIS A 26 -1.40 -3.19 9.01
CA HIS A 26 -2.77 -3.10 9.52
C HIS A 26 -3.73 -2.64 8.42
N TYR A 27 -4.89 -3.30 8.30
CA TYR A 27 -5.96 -2.85 7.41
C TYR A 27 -6.87 -1.85 8.12
N LEU A 28 -7.00 -0.65 7.57
CA LEU A 28 -7.56 0.53 8.22
C LEU A 28 -8.92 0.95 7.68
N ALA A 29 -9.51 0.28 6.69
CA ALA A 29 -10.74 0.77 6.02
C ALA A 29 -11.88 1.12 6.99
N SER A 30 -12.23 0.22 7.91
CA SER A 30 -13.27 0.49 8.92
C SER A 30 -12.87 1.62 9.87
N LYS A 31 -11.60 1.67 10.28
CA LYS A 31 -11.08 2.70 11.18
C LYS A 31 -11.08 4.09 10.53
N LEU A 32 -10.72 4.18 9.25
CA LEU A 32 -10.79 5.41 8.47
C LEU A 32 -12.24 5.89 8.32
N HIS A 33 -13.19 4.97 8.17
CA HIS A 33 -14.60 5.32 8.17
C HIS A 33 -15.05 5.88 9.54
N GLU A 34 -14.67 5.25 10.65
CA GLU A 34 -14.94 5.77 11.99
C GLU A 34 -14.33 7.17 12.20
N ILE A 35 -13.10 7.39 11.73
CA ILE A 35 -12.44 8.71 11.77
C ILE A 35 -13.25 9.73 10.98
N TYR A 36 -13.70 9.38 9.78
CA TYR A 36 -14.56 10.24 8.97
C TYR A 36 -15.87 10.58 9.69
N GLU A 37 -16.57 9.62 10.29
CA GLU A 37 -17.80 9.87 11.03
C GLU A 37 -17.58 10.82 12.23
N LYS A 38 -16.47 10.64 12.96
CA LYS A 38 -16.10 11.53 14.08
C LYS A 38 -15.71 12.93 13.63
N ASP A 39 -15.04 13.06 12.48
CA ASP A 39 -14.74 14.34 11.86
C ASP A 39 -16.04 15.09 11.50
N GLN A 40 -16.98 14.39 10.84
CA GLN A 40 -18.28 14.97 10.49
C GLN A 40 -19.09 15.39 11.72
N ALA A 41 -18.95 14.67 12.84
CA ALA A 41 -19.60 15.01 14.11
C ALA A 41 -18.85 16.11 14.91
N GLY A 42 -17.65 16.50 14.50
CA GLY A 42 -16.80 17.44 15.25
C GLY A 42 -16.25 16.88 16.57
N THR A 43 -16.19 15.55 16.70
CA THR A 43 -15.75 14.85 17.92
C THR A 43 -14.38 14.16 17.75
N LEU A 44 -13.69 14.40 16.64
CA LEU A 44 -12.38 13.81 16.36
C LEU A 44 -11.31 14.37 17.30
N THR A 45 -10.50 13.49 17.88
CA THR A 45 -9.41 13.82 18.80
C THR A 45 -8.14 13.04 18.46
N GLU A 46 -7.00 13.42 19.05
CA GLU A 46 -5.74 12.67 18.91
C GLU A 46 -5.83 11.23 19.43
N ALA A 47 -6.77 10.94 20.33
CA ALA A 47 -7.01 9.57 20.81
C ALA A 47 -7.57 8.64 19.72
N ASP A 48 -8.09 9.20 18.63
CA ASP A 48 -8.66 8.46 17.50
C ASP A 48 -7.63 8.08 16.44
N ILE A 49 -6.38 8.54 16.59
CA ILE A 49 -5.27 8.14 15.72
C ILE A 49 -5.07 6.62 15.86
N PRO A 50 -5.09 5.86 14.75
CA PRO A 50 -4.89 4.42 14.80
C PRO A 50 -3.54 4.07 15.42
N LYS A 51 -3.51 3.02 16.24
CA LYS A 51 -2.32 2.57 16.96
C LYS A 51 -1.94 1.16 16.57
N CYS A 52 -0.65 0.87 16.61
CA CYS A 52 -0.09 -0.45 16.44
C CYS A 52 -0.45 -1.34 17.63
N ASP A 53 -1.01 -2.51 17.37
CA ASP A 53 -1.42 -3.46 18.42
C ASP A 53 -0.23 -4.09 19.17
N GLU A 54 0.98 -3.98 18.61
CA GLU A 54 2.21 -4.59 19.16
C GLU A 54 2.94 -3.65 20.14
N CYS A 55 2.94 -2.33 19.89
CA CYS A 55 3.69 -1.37 20.72
C CYS A 55 2.93 -0.10 21.13
N GLY A 56 1.71 0.10 20.62
CA GLY A 56 0.89 1.27 20.92
C GLY A 56 1.31 2.57 20.21
N ALA A 57 2.38 2.55 19.41
CA ALA A 57 2.77 3.69 18.57
C ALA A 57 1.70 4.00 17.51
N PRO A 58 1.59 5.25 17.03
CA PRO A 58 0.71 5.59 15.91
C PRO A 58 1.03 4.76 14.66
N LEU A 59 0.00 4.52 13.84
CA LEU A 59 0.16 3.97 12.51
C LEU A 59 0.30 5.10 11.49
N ALA A 60 1.27 4.96 10.60
CA ALA A 60 1.39 5.76 9.37
C ALA A 60 0.76 4.99 8.20
N LEU A 61 0.29 5.69 7.17
CA LEU A 61 -0.22 5.03 5.96
C LEU A 61 0.91 4.32 5.21
N ASN A 62 0.63 3.12 4.70
CA ASN A 62 1.57 2.33 3.92
C ASN A 62 1.60 2.80 2.44
N MET A 63 2.14 4.00 2.23
CA MET A 63 2.29 4.63 0.92
C MET A 63 3.77 4.78 0.57
N ALA A 64 4.10 4.83 -0.73
CA ALA A 64 5.47 5.03 -1.20
C ALA A 64 6.17 6.22 -0.50
N GLY A 65 7.26 5.94 0.21
CA GLY A 65 7.95 6.86 1.11
C GLY A 65 9.05 6.14 1.89
N GLU A 66 9.59 6.79 2.92
CA GLU A 66 10.69 6.26 3.75
C GLU A 66 10.32 4.95 4.46
N ASP A 67 9.11 4.90 5.05
CA ASP A 67 8.64 3.78 5.85
C ASP A 67 7.81 2.76 5.05
N PHE A 68 7.75 2.90 3.72
CA PHE A 68 6.90 2.07 2.87
C PHE A 68 7.29 0.59 2.95
N GLN A 69 6.32 -0.26 3.24
CA GLN A 69 6.48 -1.71 3.25
C GLN A 69 5.79 -2.31 2.04
N ILE A 70 6.60 -2.70 1.05
CA ILE A 70 6.09 -3.32 -0.17
C ILE A 70 5.59 -4.74 0.10
N ASN A 71 4.46 -5.10 -0.50
CA ASN A 71 3.92 -6.45 -0.36
C ASN A 71 4.73 -7.47 -1.18
N GLN A 72 5.68 -8.13 -0.52
CA GLN A 72 6.57 -9.13 -1.14
C GLN A 72 5.82 -10.28 -1.83
N LYS A 73 4.61 -10.64 -1.35
CA LYS A 73 3.80 -11.68 -2.01
C LYS A 73 3.28 -11.22 -3.37
N GLN A 74 2.88 -9.95 -3.48
CA GLN A 74 2.44 -9.37 -4.75
C GLN A 74 3.62 -9.18 -5.70
N VAL A 75 4.79 -8.76 -5.18
CA VAL A 75 6.04 -8.67 -5.95
C VAL A 75 6.38 -10.02 -6.57
N GLN A 76 6.41 -11.08 -5.75
CA GLN A 76 6.73 -12.42 -6.23
C GLN A 76 5.70 -12.91 -7.26
N ALA A 77 4.40 -12.72 -7.01
CA ALA A 77 3.36 -13.12 -7.96
C ALA A 77 3.48 -12.38 -9.31
N PHE A 78 3.86 -11.11 -9.29
CA PHE A 78 4.13 -10.35 -10.52
C PHE A 78 5.38 -10.87 -11.24
N GLN A 79 6.48 -11.12 -10.54
CA GLN A 79 7.70 -11.70 -11.12
C GLN A 79 7.43 -13.07 -11.75
N ASP A 80 6.71 -13.95 -11.04
CA ASP A 80 6.32 -15.27 -11.53
C ASP A 80 5.48 -15.15 -12.81
N PHE A 81 4.57 -14.16 -12.89
CA PHE A 81 3.78 -13.89 -14.08
C PHE A 81 4.66 -13.47 -15.26
N ILE A 82 5.59 -12.54 -15.06
CA ILE A 82 6.50 -12.09 -16.13
C ILE A 82 7.35 -13.25 -16.63
N GLN A 83 8.00 -13.99 -15.72
CA GLN A 83 8.85 -15.12 -16.08
C GLN A 83 8.09 -16.22 -16.82
N LYS A 84 6.85 -16.49 -16.44
CA LYS A 84 6.02 -17.51 -17.10
C LYS A 84 5.69 -17.20 -18.55
N TYR A 85 5.63 -15.92 -18.92
CA TYR A 85 5.14 -15.48 -20.23
C TYR A 85 6.18 -14.71 -21.05
N GLU A 86 7.43 -14.61 -20.59
CA GLU A 86 8.51 -13.86 -21.24
C GLU A 86 8.81 -14.33 -22.68
N ASP A 87 8.53 -15.59 -23.00
CA ASP A 87 8.72 -16.19 -24.33
C ASP A 87 7.46 -16.16 -25.21
N LYS A 88 6.38 -15.50 -24.75
CA LYS A 88 5.09 -15.40 -25.43
C LYS A 88 4.84 -14.02 -26.02
N LYS A 89 3.79 -13.91 -26.84
CA LYS A 89 3.28 -12.62 -27.31
C LYS A 89 2.53 -11.93 -26.16
N LEU A 90 3.20 -11.02 -25.48
CA LEU A 90 2.64 -10.20 -24.41
C LEU A 90 2.12 -8.86 -24.96
N VAL A 91 0.94 -8.46 -24.51
CA VAL A 91 0.41 -7.10 -24.71
C VAL A 91 0.49 -6.38 -23.38
N VAL A 92 1.25 -5.28 -23.35
CA VAL A 92 1.36 -4.40 -22.17
C VAL A 92 0.47 -3.18 -22.43
N LEU A 93 -0.53 -2.97 -21.57
CA LEU A 93 -1.45 -1.84 -21.65
C LEU A 93 -1.12 -0.83 -20.56
N GLU A 94 -0.58 0.32 -20.94
CA GLU A 94 -0.41 1.47 -20.05
C GLU A 94 -1.68 2.32 -20.08
N LEU A 95 -2.39 2.42 -18.95
CA LEU A 95 -3.65 3.16 -18.85
C LEU A 95 -3.48 4.29 -17.83
N GLY A 96 -3.54 5.54 -18.31
CA GLY A 96 -3.49 6.73 -17.44
C GLY A 96 -2.14 6.98 -16.75
N ILE A 97 -1.04 6.41 -17.25
CA ILE A 97 0.29 6.51 -16.64
C ILE A 97 1.03 7.76 -17.16
N GLY A 98 1.30 8.69 -16.25
CA GLY A 98 2.03 9.92 -16.54
C GLY A 98 3.57 9.77 -16.43
N PRO A 99 4.34 10.80 -16.81
CA PRO A 99 5.80 10.76 -16.76
C PRO A 99 6.40 10.66 -15.35
N ARG A 100 5.59 10.84 -14.29
CA ARG A 100 6.05 10.73 -12.89
C ARG A 100 6.08 9.28 -12.38
N ASN A 101 5.37 8.36 -13.02
CA ASN A 101 5.25 6.96 -12.58
C ASN A 101 6.34 6.08 -13.22
N GLN A 102 7.60 6.45 -13.00
CA GLN A 102 8.75 5.78 -13.62
C GLN A 102 8.91 4.32 -13.20
N MET A 103 8.41 3.93 -12.02
CA MET A 103 8.46 2.53 -11.58
C MET A 103 7.68 1.58 -12.50
N ILE A 104 6.68 2.08 -13.23
CA ILE A 104 5.95 1.32 -14.25
C ILE A 104 6.48 1.63 -15.65
N LYS A 105 6.85 2.89 -15.90
CA LYS A 105 7.24 3.36 -17.24
C LYS A 105 8.66 2.98 -17.66
N ALA A 106 9.62 2.92 -16.75
CA ALA A 106 11.00 2.59 -17.09
C ALA A 106 11.16 1.10 -17.48
N PRO A 107 10.48 0.13 -16.82
CA PRO A 107 10.57 -1.28 -17.23
C PRO A 107 9.87 -1.63 -18.55
N SER A 108 8.94 -0.81 -19.04
CA SER A 108 8.19 -1.05 -20.28
C SER A 108 8.79 -0.40 -21.53
N MET A 109 9.81 0.45 -21.37
CA MET A 109 10.59 1.07 -22.46
C MET A 109 11.79 0.22 -22.83
#